data_AF-A0A2L2NVG9-F1
#
_entry.id   AF-A0A2L2NVG9-F1
#
_cell.length_a   1.000
_cell.length_b   1.000
_cell.length_c   1.000
_cell.angle_alpha   90.00
_cell.angle_beta   90.00
_cell.angle_gamma   90.00
#
_symmetry.space_group_name_H-M   'P 1'
#
loop_
_entity.id
_entity.type
_entity.pdbx_description
1 polymer ?
#
loop_
_entity_poly.entity_id
_entity_poly.type
_entity_poly.pdbx_seq_one_letter_code
_entity_poly.pdbx_strand_id
1 'polypeptide(L)'
;MLNDFFWSCIGYYNHANTQCRGTQKFYTQDIGLMHKANVFELKLSNAELSQSFTPKNIQITVVDRVRQHLKVENSDVLCPIHHVPMVLREKCNHSDVVIDMFYLQCPHFGCQQLVKLKSAAQIAAFLHSKEGRGIL
;
A
#
# COMPACT_ATOMS: atom_id res chain seq x y z
N MET A 1 -7.19 -10.73 13.14
CA MET A 1 -7.15 -11.69 12.01
C MET A 1 -7.58 -10.95 10.75
N LEU A 2 -6.77 -10.96 9.69
CA LEU A 2 -7.03 -10.26 8.41
C LEU A 2 -8.16 -10.97 7.64
N ASN A 3 -9.41 -10.61 7.89
CA ASN A 3 -10.57 -11.27 7.29
C ASN A 3 -11.05 -10.63 5.97
N ASP A 4 -10.42 -9.53 5.54
CA ASP A 4 -10.98 -8.66 4.49
C ASP A 4 -10.16 -8.64 3.19
N PHE A 5 -9.38 -9.68 2.91
CA PHE A 5 -8.77 -9.83 1.59
C PHE A 5 -9.71 -10.60 0.67
N PHE A 6 -10.03 -9.98 -0.46
CA PHE A 6 -10.75 -10.61 -1.55
C PHE A 6 -9.90 -10.53 -2.82
N TRP A 7 -9.90 -11.61 -3.60
CA TRP A 7 -9.38 -11.58 -4.95
C TRP A 7 -10.29 -10.70 -5.79
N SER A 8 -9.84 -9.50 -6.15
CA SER A 8 -10.53 -8.72 -7.18
C SER A 8 -10.00 -9.17 -8.54
N CYS A 9 -10.87 -9.69 -9.40
CA CYS A 9 -10.51 -9.81 -10.81
C CYS A 9 -10.41 -8.39 -11.40
N ILE A 10 -9.58 -8.24 -12.43
CA ILE A 10 -9.49 -7.01 -13.22
C ILE A 10 -10.91 -6.67 -13.71
N GLY A 11 -11.48 -5.55 -13.22
CA GLY A 11 -12.84 -5.11 -13.57
C GLY A 11 -13.89 -5.15 -12.46
N TYR A 12 -13.54 -5.52 -11.21
CA TYR A 12 -14.49 -5.49 -10.08
C TYR A 12 -15.24 -4.16 -9.90
N TYR A 13 -14.57 -3.03 -10.16
CA TYR A 13 -15.17 -1.69 -10.06
C TYR A 13 -15.78 -1.19 -11.39
N ASN A 14 -15.69 -1.96 -12.47
CA ASN A 14 -16.36 -1.61 -13.72
C ASN A 14 -17.83 -2.04 -13.62
N HIS A 15 -18.72 -1.07 -13.45
CA HIS A 15 -20.17 -1.24 -13.33
C HIS A 15 -20.87 -1.84 -14.57
N ALA A 16 -20.14 -2.38 -15.54
CA ALA A 16 -20.66 -2.97 -16.77
C ALA A 16 -20.64 -4.51 -16.69
N ASN A 17 -21.61 -5.10 -15.99
CA ASN A 17 -22.02 -6.53 -16.06
C ASN A 17 -20.95 -7.65 -16.00
N THR A 18 -19.67 -7.38 -15.74
CA THR A 18 -18.64 -8.37 -15.43
C THR A 18 -18.51 -8.54 -13.93
N GLN A 19 -19.60 -8.99 -13.29
CA GLN A 19 -19.55 -9.43 -11.91
C GLN A 19 -18.58 -10.61 -11.81
N CYS A 20 -17.55 -10.50 -10.98
CA CYS A 20 -16.64 -11.59 -10.67
C CYS A 20 -17.46 -12.73 -10.05
N ARG A 21 -17.80 -13.77 -10.84
CA ARG A 21 -18.70 -14.85 -10.40
C ARG A 21 -18.03 -15.81 -9.40
N GLY A 22 -16.70 -15.85 -9.38
CA GLY A 22 -15.92 -16.67 -8.45
C GLY A 22 -15.37 -15.81 -7.32
N THR A 23 -16.01 -15.82 -6.16
CA THR A 23 -15.39 -15.36 -4.91
C THR A 23 -14.81 -16.56 -4.19
N GLN A 24 -13.60 -16.41 -3.66
CA GLN A 24 -12.98 -17.40 -2.79
C GLN A 24 -12.72 -16.74 -1.44
N LYS A 25 -13.00 -17.47 -0.36
CA LYS A 25 -12.63 -17.04 0.99
C LYS A 25 -11.11 -17.07 1.12
N PHE A 26 -10.55 -15.99 1.65
CA PHE A 26 -9.13 -15.92 1.97
C PHE A 26 -8.90 -16.48 3.37
N TYR A 27 -8.08 -17.52 3.48
CA TYR A 27 -7.73 -18.17 4.72
C TYR A 27 -6.36 -17.73 5.21
N THR A 28 -6.05 -17.93 6.50
CA THR A 28 -4.75 -17.57 7.08
C THR A 28 -3.57 -18.25 6.37
N GLN A 29 -3.77 -19.46 5.85
CA GLN A 29 -2.75 -20.17 5.05
C GLN A 29 -2.45 -19.47 3.72
N ASP A 30 -3.41 -18.72 3.16
CA ASP A 30 -3.27 -18.00 1.89
C ASP A 30 -2.40 -16.75 2.04
N ILE A 31 -2.10 -16.32 3.27
CA ILE A 31 -1.13 -15.24 3.55
C ILE A 31 0.23 -15.56 2.92
N GLY A 32 0.62 -16.84 2.87
CA GLY A 32 1.86 -17.27 2.22
C GLY A 32 1.91 -17.00 0.71
N LEU A 33 0.76 -16.75 0.07
CA LEU A 33 0.67 -16.38 -1.35
C LEU A 33 0.95 -14.88 -1.58
N MET A 34 0.95 -14.07 -0.52
CA MET A 34 1.18 -12.64 -0.62
C MET A 34 2.68 -12.33 -0.77
N HIS A 35 3.00 -11.43 -1.70
CA HIS A 35 4.34 -10.84 -1.76
C HIS A 35 4.66 -10.19 -0.40
N LYS A 36 5.75 -10.64 0.25
CA LYS A 36 6.17 -10.19 1.59
C LYS A 36 5.25 -10.58 2.75
N ALA A 37 4.77 -11.82 2.77
CA ALA A 37 4.00 -12.42 3.88
C ALA A 37 4.67 -12.35 5.28
N ASN A 38 5.97 -12.03 5.35
CA ASN A 38 6.76 -11.98 6.58
C ASN A 38 6.82 -10.60 7.25
N VAL A 39 6.14 -9.57 6.72
CA VAL A 39 6.10 -8.24 7.34
C VAL A 39 5.37 -8.30 8.69
N PHE A 40 5.99 -7.82 9.76
CA PHE A 40 5.47 -7.92 11.13
C PHE A 40 4.09 -7.28 11.27
N GLU A 41 3.86 -6.16 10.60
CA GLU A 41 2.62 -5.40 10.60
C GLU A 41 1.44 -6.16 9.99
N LEU A 42 1.69 -7.20 9.18
CA LEU A 42 0.65 -8.10 8.68
C LEU A 42 0.20 -9.14 9.72
N LYS A 43 0.93 -9.28 10.84
CA LYS A 43 0.50 -10.13 11.97
C LYS A 43 -0.51 -9.42 12.87
N LEU A 44 -0.55 -8.09 12.81
CA LEU A 44 -1.49 -7.26 13.55
C LEU A 44 -2.82 -7.16 12.79
N SER A 45 -3.93 -7.01 13.51
CA SER A 45 -5.19 -6.60 12.89
C SER A 45 -5.11 -5.14 12.41
N ASN A 46 -5.94 -4.77 11.42
CA ASN A 46 -6.02 -3.37 10.96
C ASN A 46 -6.37 -2.40 12.10
N ALA A 47 -7.15 -2.82 13.09
CA ALA A 47 -7.50 -2.00 14.25
C ALA A 47 -6.27 -1.75 15.15
N GLU A 48 -5.52 -2.80 15.49
CA GLU A 48 -4.29 -2.68 16.28
C GLU A 48 -3.24 -1.83 15.56
N LEU A 49 -3.08 -2.05 14.26
CA LEU A 49 -2.14 -1.29 13.44
C LEU A 49 -2.53 0.20 13.38
N SER A 50 -3.82 0.49 13.17
CA SER A 50 -4.32 1.87 13.13
C SER A 50 -4.17 2.57 14.49
N GLN A 51 -4.38 1.85 15.60
CA GLN A 51 -4.15 2.38 16.95
C GLN A 51 -2.67 2.68 17.18
N SER A 52 -1.76 1.79 16.77
CA SER A 52 -0.31 2.03 16.89
C SER A 52 0.16 3.25 16.07
N PHE A 53 -0.56 3.57 14.99
CA PHE A 53 -0.31 4.72 14.11
C PHE A 53 -1.04 6.01 14.53
N THR A 54 -1.91 5.96 15.54
CA THR A 54 -2.68 7.13 16.01
C THR A 54 -1.83 8.21 16.70
N PRO A 55 -0.79 7.89 17.50
CA PRO A 55 0.02 8.91 18.16
C PRO A 55 0.71 9.86 17.18
N LYS A 56 0.59 11.18 17.42
CA LYS A 56 1.08 12.23 16.52
C LYS A 56 2.59 12.21 16.30
N ASN A 57 3.36 11.86 17.33
CA ASN A 57 4.81 11.69 17.22
C ASN A 57 5.19 10.57 16.25
N ILE A 58 4.48 9.43 16.30
CA ILE A 58 4.68 8.32 15.36
C ILE A 58 4.35 8.75 13.94
N GLN A 59 3.24 9.47 13.75
CA GLN A 59 2.87 9.99 12.43
C GLN A 59 3.94 10.92 11.84
N ILE A 60 4.47 11.86 12.64
CA ILE A 60 5.55 12.76 12.20
C ILE A 60 6.78 11.96 11.79
N THR A 61 7.24 11.03 12.64
CA THR A 61 8.41 10.19 12.35
C THR A 61 8.21 9.36 11.09
N VAL A 62 7.02 8.80 10.90
CA VAL A 62 6.70 8.01 9.70
C VAL A 62 6.68 8.89 8.45
N VAL A 63 6.07 10.08 8.51
CA VAL A 63 6.10 11.06 7.40
C VAL A 63 7.53 11.40 7.01
N ASP A 64 8.38 11.72 7.99
CA ASP A 64 9.77 12.08 7.73
C ASP A 64 10.55 10.92 7.09
N ARG A 65 10.34 9.69 7.57
CA ARG A 65 10.94 8.49 6.98
C ARG A 65 10.46 8.27 5.55
N VAL A 66 9.16 8.36 5.28
CA VAL A 66 8.64 8.23 3.90
C VAL A 66 9.20 9.33 2.98
N ARG A 67 9.34 10.56 3.48
CA ARG A 67 9.92 11.68 2.72
C ARG A 67 11.37 11.45 2.30
N GLN A 68 12.16 10.74 3.10
CA GLN A 68 13.54 10.36 2.74
C GLN A 68 13.61 9.51 1.46
N HIS A 69 12.51 8.87 1.07
CA HIS A 69 12.43 8.03 -0.13
C HIS A 69 11.65 8.68 -1.29
N LEU A 70 11.42 10.00 -1.25
CA LEU A 70 10.76 10.69 -2.35
C LEU A 70 11.56 10.56 -3.64
N LYS A 71 10.85 10.39 -4.76
CA LYS A 71 11.42 10.17 -6.09
C LYS A 71 12.23 8.88 -6.24
N VAL A 72 12.26 8.02 -5.22
CA VAL A 72 12.85 6.69 -5.30
C VAL A 72 11.85 5.70 -5.91
N GLU A 73 12.33 4.85 -6.81
CA GLU A 73 11.56 3.76 -7.41
C GLU A 73 11.24 2.67 -6.39
N ASN A 74 10.03 2.12 -6.43
CA ASN A 74 9.61 0.95 -5.67
C ASN A 74 9.52 -0.27 -6.59
N SER A 75 10.48 -1.19 -6.45
CA SER A 75 10.56 -2.42 -7.25
C SER A 75 9.44 -3.43 -6.96
N ASP A 76 8.75 -3.31 -5.82
CA ASP A 76 7.63 -4.21 -5.50
C ASP A 76 6.31 -3.83 -6.16
N VAL A 77 6.21 -2.58 -6.64
CA VAL A 77 4.98 -2.05 -7.23
C VAL A 77 5.30 -1.60 -8.63
N LEU A 78 4.84 -2.39 -9.60
CA LEU A 78 5.03 -2.12 -11.02
C LEU A 78 3.82 -1.40 -11.61
N CYS A 79 4.06 -0.53 -12.58
CA CYS A 79 3.00 0.00 -13.41
C CYS A 79 2.32 -1.15 -14.19
N PRO A 80 0.99 -1.29 -14.16
CA PRO A 80 0.30 -2.38 -14.85
C PRO A 80 0.33 -2.28 -16.38
N ILE A 81 0.73 -1.13 -16.93
CA ILE A 81 0.83 -0.90 -18.38
C ILE A 81 2.27 -1.11 -18.85
N HIS A 82 3.21 -0.41 -18.22
CA HIS A 82 4.61 -0.36 -18.67
C HIS A 82 5.52 -1.36 -17.94
N HIS A 83 5.04 -2.02 -16.89
CA HIS A 83 5.78 -3.01 -16.10
C HIS A 83 7.09 -2.48 -15.48
N VAL A 84 7.20 -1.17 -15.31
CA VAL A 84 8.34 -0.51 -14.66
C VAL A 84 8.04 -0.18 -13.19
N PRO A 85 9.06 -0.14 -12.31
CA PRO A 85 8.91 0.31 -10.93
C PRO A 85 8.21 1.67 -10.82
N MET A 86 7.26 1.79 -9.90
CA MET A 86 6.57 3.06 -9.64
C MET A 86 7.37 3.93 -8.66
N VAL A 87 7.31 5.24 -8.82
CA VAL A 87 8.11 6.21 -8.07
C VAL A 87 7.27 6.86 -6.97
N LEU A 88 7.84 6.99 -5.75
CA LEU A 88 7.17 7.68 -4.64
C LEU A 88 7.05 9.17 -4.91
N ARG A 89 5.85 9.70 -4.69
CA ARG A 89 5.48 11.11 -4.76
C ARG A 89 4.66 11.51 -3.54
N GLU A 90 4.73 12.80 -3.22
CA GLU A 90 3.91 13.46 -2.21
C GLU A 90 2.84 14.30 -2.90
N LYS A 91 1.65 14.37 -2.31
CA LYS A 91 0.59 15.25 -2.78
C LYS A 91 0.85 16.67 -2.31
N CYS A 92 0.61 17.66 -3.18
CA CYS A 92 0.74 19.07 -2.80
C CYS A 92 -0.38 19.54 -1.85
N ASN A 93 -1.59 18.97 -1.95
CA ASN A 93 -2.77 19.38 -1.19
C ASN A 93 -3.34 18.18 -0.41
N HIS A 94 -2.74 17.85 0.73
CA HIS A 94 -3.19 16.78 1.63
C HIS A 94 -3.87 17.35 2.89
N SER A 95 -4.79 16.60 3.48
CA SER A 95 -5.53 17.00 4.70
C SER A 95 -4.72 16.82 6.01
N ASP A 96 -3.39 16.83 5.92
CA ASP A 96 -2.44 16.48 6.99
C ASP A 96 -2.64 15.07 7.60
N VAL A 97 -3.41 14.23 6.91
CA VAL A 97 -3.58 12.83 7.25
C VAL A 97 -2.53 12.01 6.51
N VAL A 98 -1.62 11.36 7.23
CA VAL A 98 -0.46 10.66 6.65
C VAL A 98 -0.85 9.63 5.57
N ILE A 99 -1.93 8.89 5.79
CA ILE A 99 -2.45 7.89 4.83
C ILE A 99 -3.02 8.51 3.54
N ASP A 100 -3.07 9.85 3.43
CA ASP A 100 -3.47 10.53 2.20
C ASP A 100 -2.35 11.38 1.59
N MET A 101 -1.15 11.43 2.21
CA MET A 101 -0.03 12.26 1.76
C MET A 101 0.72 11.68 0.56
N PHE A 102 0.85 10.35 0.47
CA PHE A 102 1.79 9.71 -0.43
C PHE A 102 1.13 8.77 -1.45
N TYR A 103 1.76 8.68 -2.62
CA TYR A 103 1.36 7.77 -3.69
C TYR A 103 2.57 7.34 -4.53
N LEU A 104 2.46 6.18 -5.18
CA LEU A 104 3.38 5.70 -6.18
C LEU A 104 2.84 6.03 -7.56
N GLN A 105 3.66 6.56 -8.47
CA GLN A 105 3.28 6.95 -9.82
C GLN A 105 4.20 6.31 -10.85
N CYS A 106 3.65 5.93 -12.01
CA CYS A 106 4.49 5.47 -13.12
C CYS A 106 5.45 6.60 -13.58
N PRO A 107 6.75 6.31 -13.77
CA PRO A 107 7.71 7.29 -14.26
C PRO A 107 7.56 7.59 -15.77
N HIS A 108 6.85 6.76 -16.53
CA HIS A 108 6.68 6.96 -17.97
C HIS A 108 5.84 8.20 -18.26
N PHE A 109 6.33 9.08 -19.13
CA PHE A 109 5.63 10.30 -19.51
C PHE A 109 4.25 9.99 -20.10
N GLY A 110 3.23 10.75 -19.69
CA GLY A 110 1.83 10.56 -20.11
C GLY A 110 1.09 9.41 -19.42
N CYS A 111 1.75 8.57 -18.61
CA CYS A 111 1.07 7.51 -17.88
C CYS A 111 0.35 8.04 -16.63
N GLN A 112 -0.95 7.77 -16.51
CA GLN A 112 -1.77 8.21 -15.36
C GLN A 112 -1.88 7.17 -14.24
N GLN A 113 -1.17 6.03 -14.36
CA GLN A 113 -1.24 4.98 -13.35
C GLN A 113 -0.59 5.43 -12.03
N LEU A 114 -1.37 5.31 -10.95
CA LEU A 114 -0.94 5.63 -9.59
C LEU A 114 -1.52 4.64 -8.58
N VAL A 115 -0.79 4.43 -7.48
CA VAL A 115 -1.20 3.61 -6.34
C VAL A 115 -1.07 4.46 -5.08
N LYS A 116 -2.20 4.71 -4.39
CA LYS A 116 -2.23 5.51 -3.16
C LYS A 116 -1.88 4.65 -1.95
N LEU A 117 -1.12 5.21 -1.00
CA LEU A 117 -0.77 4.54 0.27
C LEU A 117 -1.83 4.87 1.34
N LYS A 118 -3.02 4.27 1.22
CA LYS A 118 -4.24 4.60 1.99
C LYS A 118 -4.38 3.95 3.36
N SER A 119 -3.41 3.16 3.80
CA SER A 119 -3.47 2.50 5.10
C SER A 119 -2.10 2.43 5.77
N ALA A 120 -2.10 2.30 7.09
CA ALA A 120 -0.89 2.06 7.87
C ALA A 120 -0.15 0.80 7.37
N ALA A 121 -0.88 -0.24 6.94
CA ALA A 121 -0.27 -1.46 6.41
C ALA A 121 0.48 -1.21 5.09
N GLN A 122 -0.08 -0.38 4.20
CA GLN A 122 0.58 -0.01 2.95
C GLN A 122 1.83 0.85 3.19
N ILE A 123 1.78 1.76 4.17
CA ILE A 123 2.93 2.56 4.58
C ILE A 123 4.01 1.68 5.22
N ALA A 124 3.63 0.76 6.11
CA ALA A 124 4.55 -0.18 6.74
C ALA A 124 5.23 -1.08 5.70
N ALA A 125 4.47 -1.63 4.74
CA ALA A 125 5.01 -2.44 3.67
C ALA A 125 5.98 -1.63 2.77
N PHE A 126 5.65 -0.36 2.50
CA PHE A 126 6.54 0.54 1.77
C PHE A 126 7.85 0.75 2.53
N LEU A 127 7.79 1.14 3.81
CA LEU A 127 8.97 1.36 4.65
C LEU A 127 9.80 0.08 4.80
N HIS A 128 9.16 -1.07 5.00
CA HIS A 128 9.85 -2.35 5.08
C HIS A 128 10.57 -2.70 3.78
N SER A 129 10.00 -2.35 2.62
CA SER A 129 10.68 -2.51 1.33
C SER A 129 11.95 -1.65 1.23
N LYS A 130 11.92 -0.43 1.79
CA LYS A 130 13.02 0.54 1.69
C LYS A 130 14.08 0.42 2.76
N GLU A 131 13.68 0.01 3.95
CA GLU A 131 14.51 0.10 5.15
C GLU A 131 14.68 -1.25 5.86
N GLY A 132 14.00 -2.31 5.38
CA GLY A 132 13.97 -3.61 6.05
C GLY A 132 13.14 -3.64 7.35
N ARG A 133 12.46 -2.53 7.68
CA ARG A 133 11.57 -2.40 8.84
C ARG A 133 10.38 -1.49 8.51
N GLY A 134 9.21 -1.79 9.08
CA GLY A 134 7.99 -1.04 8.82
C GLY A 134 7.81 0.17 9.74
N ILE A 135 6.61 0.37 10.25
CA ILE A 135 6.28 1.51 11.13
C ILE A 135 6.85 1.31 12.52
N LEU A 136 6.84 0.07 13.02
CA LEU A 136 7.27 -0.32 14.36
C LEU A 136 8.76 -0.66 14.41
#